data_AF-A0A6P8YVW6-F1
#
_entry.id   AF-A0A6P8YVW6-F1
#
_cell.length_a   1.000
_cell.length_b   1.000
_cell.length_c   1.000
_cell.angle_alpha   90.00
_cell.angle_beta   90.00
_cell.angle_gamma   90.00
#
_symmetry.space_group_name_H-M   'P 1'
#
loop_
_entity.id
_entity.type
_entity.pdbx_description
1 polymer ?
#
loop_
_entity_poly.entity_id
_entity_poly.type
_entity_poly.pdbx_seq_one_letter_code
_entity_poly.pdbx_strand_id
1 'polypeptide(L)'
;MKLALALSALLMLVYTVLIDGLNYTTSSTSSSSGPKICVLSDCNYFSTSNVCGRYGSSNLCKRFNNSCLLRYEGCVSSVAYTTVSLSMCSGISVGTRRRCASSLREKDFDNEY
;
A
#
# COMPACT_ATOMS: atom_id res chain seq x y z
N MET A 1 -17.18 -33.35 29.01
CA MET A 1 -17.29 -32.70 27.68
C MET A 1 -16.95 -31.20 27.67
N LYS A 2 -16.55 -30.57 28.80
CA LYS A 2 -16.22 -29.12 28.84
C LYS A 2 -14.72 -28.82 28.61
N LEU A 3 -13.84 -29.76 28.97
CA LEU A 3 -12.38 -29.65 28.76
C LEU A 3 -11.96 -29.75 27.29
N ALA A 4 -12.65 -30.57 26.49
CA ALA A 4 -12.36 -30.72 25.06
C ALA A 4 -12.65 -29.44 24.26
N LEU A 5 -13.73 -28.73 24.61
CA LEU A 5 -14.12 -27.46 23.98
C LEU A 5 -13.14 -26.32 24.33
N ALA A 6 -12.58 -26.33 25.55
CA ALA A 6 -11.60 -25.35 25.98
C ALA A 6 -10.25 -25.51 25.25
N LEU A 7 -9.81 -26.75 25.02
CA LEU A 7 -8.56 -27.01 24.30
C LEU A 7 -8.62 -26.61 22.82
N SER A 8 -9.76 -26.86 22.15
CA SER A 8 -9.94 -26.48 20.75
C SER A 8 -9.98 -24.96 20.55
N ALA A 9 -10.54 -24.21 21.51
CA ALA A 9 -10.57 -22.76 21.46
C ALA A 9 -9.16 -22.14 21.62
N LEU A 10 -8.33 -22.74 22.48
CA LEU A 10 -6.95 -22.29 22.72
C LEU A 10 -6.05 -22.53 21.50
N LEU A 11 -6.21 -23.65 20.80
CA LEU A 11 -5.48 -23.96 19.57
C LEU A 11 -5.79 -22.99 18.42
N MET A 12 -7.04 -22.53 18.30
CA MET A 12 -7.43 -21.55 17.28
C MET A 12 -6.85 -20.16 17.53
N LEU A 13 -6.73 -19.73 18.80
CA LEU A 13 -6.12 -18.45 19.16
C LEU A 13 -4.60 -18.43 18.90
N VAL A 14 -3.91 -19.56 19.09
CA VAL A 14 -2.49 -19.66 18.80
C VAL A 14 -2.23 -19.57 17.28
N TYR A 15 -3.13 -20.12 16.45
CA TYR A 15 -3.01 -20.06 15.00
C TYR A 15 -3.14 -18.63 14.44
N THR A 16 -4.02 -17.80 15.00
CA THR A 16 -4.18 -16.41 14.54
C THR A 16 -2.96 -15.53 14.84
N VAL A 17 -2.25 -15.78 15.94
CA VAL A 17 -1.05 -14.99 16.30
C VAL A 17 0.14 -15.30 15.38
N LEU A 18 0.20 -16.50 14.79
CA LEU A 18 1.30 -16.92 13.91
C LEU A 18 1.20 -16.35 12.48
N ILE A 19 0.02 -15.87 12.03
CA ILE A 19 -0.16 -15.34 10.66
C ILE A 19 0.14 -13.84 10.58
N ASP A 20 0.00 -13.07 11.66
CA ASP A 20 0.29 -11.62 11.68
C ASP A 20 1.79 -11.29 11.82
N GLY A 21 2.68 -12.29 11.79
CA GLY A 21 4.12 -12.15 12.02
C GLY A 21 4.97 -11.64 10.86
N LEU A 22 4.40 -11.24 9.71
CA LEU A 22 5.23 -11.03 8.50
C LEU A 22 5.04 -9.75 7.69
N ASN A 23 4.23 -8.76 8.08
CA ASN A 23 4.14 -7.52 7.28
C ASN A 23 3.76 -6.22 8.02
N TYR A 24 4.19 -6.04 9.26
CA TYR A 24 4.33 -4.69 9.81
C TYR A 24 5.74 -4.20 9.53
N THR A 25 5.94 -3.65 8.32
CA THR A 25 6.99 -2.64 8.12
C THR A 25 6.54 -1.43 8.96
N THR A 26 6.81 -1.49 10.26
CA THR A 26 6.70 -0.36 11.17
C THR A 26 7.65 0.69 10.63
N SER A 27 7.08 1.63 9.88
CA SER A 27 7.76 2.84 9.50
C SER A 27 7.84 3.69 10.76
N SER A 28 8.86 3.41 11.58
CA SER A 28 9.24 4.27 12.69
C SER A 28 9.49 5.66 12.12
N THR A 29 8.58 6.59 12.36
CA THR A 29 8.77 8.01 12.06
C THR A 29 9.76 8.58 13.07
N SER A 30 11.02 8.21 12.91
CA SER A 30 12.15 8.88 13.57
C SER A 30 12.30 10.24 12.90
N SER A 31 11.73 11.28 13.51
CA SER A 31 11.92 12.68 13.12
C SER A 31 13.36 13.10 13.45
N SER A 32 14.32 12.62 12.67
CA SER A 32 15.71 13.05 12.69
C SER A 32 15.91 14.10 11.61
N SER A 33 16.42 15.27 11.99
CA SER A 33 16.76 16.40 11.11
C SER A 33 18.03 16.15 10.28
N GLY A 34 18.58 14.93 10.30
CA GLY A 34 19.79 14.56 9.59
C GLY A 34 19.57 14.18 8.12
N PRO A 35 20.65 14.04 7.33
CA PRO A 35 20.56 13.56 5.96
C PRO A 35 19.91 12.17 5.91
N LYS A 36 18.93 12.00 5.02
CA LYS A 36 18.26 10.72 4.77
C LYS A 36 18.95 9.99 3.61
N ILE A 37 19.36 8.76 3.84
CA ILE A 37 19.94 7.88 2.82
C ILE A 37 18.93 6.78 2.48
N CYS A 38 18.58 6.68 1.20
CA CYS A 38 17.60 5.71 0.70
C CYS A 38 18.32 4.60 -0.07
N VAL A 39 18.50 3.44 0.56
CA VAL A 39 19.05 2.26 -0.10
C VAL A 39 17.89 1.37 -0.55
N LEU A 40 17.75 1.20 -1.87
CA LEU A 40 16.74 0.32 -2.46
C LEU A 40 17.40 -0.99 -2.90
N SER A 41 17.12 -2.07 -2.19
CA SER A 41 17.51 -3.43 -2.58
C SER A 41 16.47 -4.07 -3.50
N ASP A 42 16.92 -5.02 -4.34
CA ASP A 42 16.06 -5.83 -5.23
C ASP A 42 15.14 -4.98 -6.12
N CYS A 43 15.72 -3.93 -6.68
CA CYS A 43 15.01 -2.90 -7.40
C CYS A 43 15.39 -2.86 -8.88
N ASN A 44 14.48 -3.33 -9.74
CA ASN A 44 14.59 -3.11 -11.18
C ASN A 44 13.95 -1.77 -11.56
N TYR A 45 14.79 -0.73 -11.62
CA TYR A 45 14.36 0.64 -11.96
C TYR A 45 13.74 0.76 -13.36
N PHE A 46 14.13 -0.11 -14.30
CA PHE A 46 13.66 -0.10 -15.69
C PHE A 46 12.42 -0.96 -15.92
N SER A 47 11.92 -1.66 -14.90
CA SER A 47 10.68 -2.41 -15.00
C SER A 47 9.49 -1.48 -15.30
N THR A 48 8.57 -1.95 -16.13
CA THR A 48 7.33 -1.25 -16.52
C THR A 48 6.09 -1.80 -15.80
N SER A 49 6.29 -2.53 -14.70
CA SER A 49 5.22 -3.10 -13.90
C SER A 49 4.54 -2.04 -13.04
N ASN A 50 3.58 -1.33 -13.63
CA ASN A 50 2.88 -0.23 -12.98
C ASN A 50 2.33 -0.61 -11.60
N VAL A 51 2.41 0.32 -10.65
CA VAL A 51 1.79 0.20 -9.32
C VAL A 51 1.03 1.45 -8.94
N CYS A 52 0.07 1.33 -8.02
CA CYS A 52 -0.67 2.46 -7.47
C CYS A 52 -0.29 2.65 -6.00
N GLY A 53 0.05 3.89 -5.63
CA GLY A 53 0.33 4.26 -4.24
C GLY A 53 -0.66 5.30 -3.74
N ARG A 54 -1.25 5.06 -2.57
CA ARG A 54 -2.07 6.03 -1.84
C ARG A 54 -1.19 6.91 -0.97
N TYR A 55 -1.39 8.22 -1.03
CA TYR A 55 -0.60 9.24 -0.35
C TYR A 55 -1.03 9.40 1.11
N GLY A 56 -0.28 8.83 2.05
CA GLY A 56 -0.60 8.84 3.48
C GLY A 56 -2.04 8.39 3.76
N SER A 57 -2.73 9.11 4.64
CA SER A 57 -4.14 8.86 4.97
C SER A 57 -5.14 9.53 4.01
N SER A 58 -4.66 10.37 3.08
CA SER A 58 -5.51 11.13 2.16
C SER A 58 -6.14 10.25 1.08
N ASN A 59 -7.20 10.73 0.42
CA ASN A 59 -7.79 10.06 -0.75
C ASN A 59 -7.07 10.40 -2.07
N LEU A 60 -5.74 10.58 -2.01
CA LEU A 60 -4.92 10.89 -3.17
C LEU A 60 -4.10 9.67 -3.55
N CYS A 61 -4.12 9.31 -4.82
CA CYS A 61 -3.37 8.21 -5.41
C CYS A 61 -2.41 8.73 -6.47
N LYS A 62 -1.26 8.08 -6.60
CA LYS A 62 -0.29 8.30 -7.66
C LYS A 62 0.02 6.97 -8.33
N ARG A 63 0.03 6.96 -9.65
CA ARG A 63 0.45 5.81 -10.45
C ARG A 63 1.96 5.89 -10.68
N PHE A 64 2.67 4.84 -10.31
CA PHE A 64 4.11 4.71 -10.51
C PHE A 64 4.40 3.70 -11.60
N ASN A 65 5.49 3.89 -12.34
CA ASN A 65 5.90 2.97 -13.41
C ASN A 65 6.30 1.59 -12.87
N ASN A 66 6.79 1.55 -11.63
CA ASN A 66 7.17 0.34 -10.92
C ASN A 66 7.19 0.54 -9.39
N SER A 67 7.32 -0.56 -8.67
CA SER A 67 7.41 -0.59 -7.20
C SER A 67 8.66 0.13 -6.67
N CYS A 68 9.75 0.18 -7.43
CA CYS A 68 10.95 0.92 -7.05
C CYS A 68 10.68 2.41 -6.90
N LEU A 69 10.02 3.02 -7.89
CA LEU A 69 9.71 4.45 -7.86
C LEU A 69 8.78 4.80 -6.68
N LEU A 70 7.85 3.90 -6.34
CA LEU A 70 7.01 4.05 -5.15
C LEU A 70 7.86 4.06 -3.86
N ARG A 71 8.77 3.08 -3.70
CA ARG A 71 9.65 2.97 -2.52
C ARG A 71 10.62 4.15 -2.43
N TYR A 72 11.15 4.58 -3.58
CA TYR A 72 12.03 5.74 -3.67
C TYR A 72 11.31 7.01 -3.20
N GLU A 73 10.11 7.29 -3.74
CA GLU A 73 9.35 8.46 -3.31
C GLU A 73 8.95 8.39 -1.83
N GLY A 74 8.57 7.20 -1.33
CA GLY A 74 8.27 7.03 0.09
C GLY A 74 9.47 7.31 1.00
N CYS A 75 10.69 7.10 0.52
CA CYS A 75 11.91 7.34 1.29
C CYS A 75 12.37 8.81 1.27
N VAL A 76 12.31 9.46 0.10
CA VAL A 76 12.71 10.88 -0.04
C VAL A 76 11.63 11.85 0.40
N SER A 77 10.36 11.45 0.37
CA SER A 77 9.25 12.29 0.80
C SER A 77 9.04 12.21 2.31
N SER A 78 8.45 13.26 2.88
CA SER A 78 7.96 13.26 4.26
C SER A 78 6.68 12.45 4.44
N VAL A 79 5.98 12.12 3.35
CA VAL A 79 4.72 11.37 3.38
C VAL A 79 4.91 10.03 2.67
N ALA A 80 4.60 8.96 3.40
CA ALA A 80 4.68 7.60 2.89
C ALA A 80 3.55 7.33 1.87
N TYR A 81 3.86 6.50 0.87
CA TYR A 81 2.86 5.91 -0.02
C TYR A 81 2.55 4.49 0.42
N THR A 82 1.27 4.14 0.51
CA THR A 82 0.82 2.77 0.73
C THR A 82 0.40 2.15 -0.59
N THR A 83 0.97 1.00 -0.94
CA THR A 83 0.57 0.28 -2.16
C THR A 83 -0.91 -0.11 -2.09
N VAL A 84 -1.66 0.17 -3.14
CA VAL A 84 -3.08 -0.18 -3.28
C VAL A 84 -3.32 -0.85 -4.64
N SER A 85 -4.54 -1.38 -4.84
CA SER A 85 -4.95 -1.93 -6.13
C SER A 85 -4.77 -0.91 -7.26
N LEU A 86 -4.28 -1.37 -8.41
CA LEU A 86 -4.17 -0.56 -9.62
C LEU A 86 -5.51 0.08 -10.04
N SER A 87 -6.64 -0.55 -9.70
CA SER A 87 -7.98 0.01 -9.96
C SER A 87 -8.23 1.34 -9.25
N MET A 88 -7.58 1.60 -8.11
CA MET A 88 -7.65 2.89 -7.40
C MET A 88 -6.94 4.02 -8.16
N CYS A 89 -6.07 3.68 -9.11
CA CYS A 89 -5.42 4.61 -10.03
C CYS A 89 -6.07 4.61 -11.43
N SER A 90 -7.30 4.10 -11.56
CA SER A 90 -8.04 4.19 -12.82
C SER A 90 -8.17 5.65 -13.27
N GLY A 91 -7.89 5.92 -14.55
CA GLY A 91 -7.87 7.29 -15.09
C GLY A 91 -6.69 8.17 -14.63
N ILE A 92 -5.73 7.63 -13.86
CA ILE A 92 -4.52 8.35 -13.44
C ILE A 92 -3.34 7.92 -14.33
N SER A 93 -2.75 8.88 -15.05
CA SER A 93 -1.52 8.68 -15.82
C SER A 93 -0.31 8.43 -14.91
N VAL A 94 0.64 7.63 -15.39
CA VAL A 94 1.90 7.37 -14.69
C VAL A 94 2.61 8.68 -14.34
N GLY A 95 3.16 8.77 -13.13
CA GLY A 95 3.83 9.95 -12.61
C GLY A 95 2.91 11.02 -12.04
N THR A 96 1.58 10.90 -12.23
CA THR A 96 0.62 11.92 -11.79
C THR A 96 -0.07 11.52 -10.49
N ARG A 97 -0.27 12.50 -9.59
CA ARG A 97 -1.08 12.35 -8.37
C ARG A 97 -2.48 12.94 -8.57
N ARG A 98 -3.54 12.17 -8.31
CA ARG A 98 -4.95 12.61 -8.37
C ARG A 98 -5.76 11.97 -7.25
N ARG A 99 -7.07 12.23 -7.18
CA ARG A 99 -7.94 11.49 -6.25
C ARG A 99 -7.96 10.01 -6.64
N CYS A 100 -7.90 9.13 -5.63
CA CYS A 100 -8.09 7.71 -5.87
C CYS A 100 -9.49 7.48 -6.43
N ALA A 101 -9.62 6.56 -7.37
CA ALA A 101 -10.92 6.02 -7.74
C ALA A 101 -11.51 5.33 -6.50
N SER A 102 -12.71 5.72 -6.10
CA SER A 102 -13.48 5.01 -5.09
C SER A 102 -13.89 3.65 -5.64
N SER A 103 -13.94 2.62 -4.80
CA SER A 103 -14.47 1.30 -5.14
C SER A 103 -16.01 1.30 -5.26
N LEU A 104 -16.56 2.34 -5.87
CA LEU A 104 -17.95 2.37 -6.31
C LEU A 104 -17.96 1.73 -7.70
N ARG A 105 -18.41 0.47 -7.78
CA ARG A 105 -18.95 -0.02 -9.06
C ARG A 105 -20.10 0.91 -9.44
N GLU A 106 -20.11 1.38 -10.69
CA GLU A 106 -21.23 2.01 -11.41
C GLU A 106 -21.93 3.20 -10.69
N LYS A 107 -21.91 4.42 -11.22
CA LYS A 107 -22.36 4.77 -12.57
C LYS A 107 -21.58 5.99 -13.11
N ASP A 108 -21.00 5.82 -14.28
CA ASP A 108 -21.10 6.81 -15.35
C ASP A 108 -21.31 5.99 -16.63
N PHE A 109 -22.53 5.48 -16.77
CA PHE A 109 -23.05 5.00 -18.05
C PHE A 109 -23.88 6.17 -18.58
N ASP A 110 -23.31 6.82 -19.59
CA ASP A 110 -23.93 7.57 -20.67
C ASP A 110 -24.91 8.71 -20.36
N ASN A 111 -24.54 9.91 -20.84
CA ASN A 111 -25.45 10.87 -21.45
C ASN A 111 -24.61 11.77 -22.39
N GLU A 112 -24.45 11.43 -23.67
CA GLU A 112 -25.37 11.72 -24.78
C GLU A 112 -25.53 13.23 -25.05
N TYR A 113 -24.75 13.74 -26.03
CA TYR A 113 -25.21 14.30 -27.32
C TYR A 113 -24.02 14.57 -28.24
#